data_AF-A0AAW2TCB5-F1
#
_entry.id   AF-A0AAW2TCB5-F1
#
_cell.length_a   1.000
_cell.length_b   1.000
_cell.length_c   1.000
_cell.angle_alpha   90.00
_cell.angle_beta   90.00
_cell.angle_gamma   90.00
#
_symmetry.space_group_name_H-M   'P 1'
#
loop_
_entity.id
_entity.type
_entity.pdbx_description
1 polymer ?
#
loop_
_entity_poly.entity_id
_entity_poly.type
_entity_poly.pdbx_seq_one_letter_code
_entity_poly.pdbx_strand_id
1 'polypeptide(L)' 'MGAPAEEQAGIPFTEEVMADELPMNCRTPAVAEYDGTTDPQEHLSQFENAALLHRYTNCIKYRVFVTTFAWAAQ' A
#
# COMPACT_ATOMS: atom_id res chain seq x y z
N MET A 1 -31.15 15.74 1.25
CA MET A 1 -29.78 16.23 0.98
C MET A 1 -28.88 15.70 2.07
N GLY A 2 -27.93 14.80 1.88
CA GLY A 2 -27.55 13.97 0.74
C GLY A 2 -26.65 12.88 1.33
N ALA A 3 -26.98 11.62 1.09
CA ALA A 3 -25.97 10.58 1.08
C ALA A 3 -25.63 10.38 -0.41
N PRO A 4 -24.35 10.21 -0.71
CA PRO A 4 -23.98 8.87 -1.13
C PRO A 4 -22.69 8.45 -0.41
N ALA A 5 -22.82 7.64 0.63
CA ALA A 5 -21.71 6.87 1.19
C ALA A 5 -21.38 5.64 0.30
N GLU A 6 -21.65 5.73 -1.00
CA GLU A 6 -21.61 4.61 -1.96
C GLU A 6 -20.61 4.83 -3.11
N GLU A 7 -19.75 5.86 -3.07
CA GLU A 7 -18.65 6.05 -4.05
C GLU A 7 -17.38 5.26 -3.64
N GLN A 8 -17.29 4.78 -2.39
CA GLN A 8 -16.10 4.08 -1.89
C GLN A 8 -16.14 2.55 -2.09
N ALA A 9 -17.13 2.02 -2.83
CA ALA A 9 -17.38 0.59 -2.98
C ALA A 9 -16.28 -0.21 -3.72
N GLY A 10 -15.16 0.41 -4.08
CA GLY A 10 -14.01 -0.25 -4.71
C GLY A 10 -12.66 0.06 -4.08
N ILE A 11 -12.61 0.84 -2.99
CA ILE A 11 -11.34 1.28 -2.38
C ILE A 11 -11.22 0.65 -0.99
N PRO A 12 -10.25 -0.25 -0.74
CA PRO A 12 -10.15 -0.98 0.53
C PRO A 12 -9.58 -0.13 1.69
N PHE A 13 -9.53 1.19 1.54
CA PHE A 13 -8.89 2.11 2.49
C PHE A 13 -9.89 3.14 3.03
N THR A 14 -9.68 3.54 4.29
CA THR A 14 -10.48 4.60 4.93
C THR A 14 -10.22 5.96 4.29
N GLU A 15 -11.14 6.91 4.47
CA GLU A 15 -11.00 8.28 3.98
C GLU A 15 -9.71 8.95 4.47
N GLU A 16 -9.27 8.66 5.70
CA GLU A 16 -8.01 9.17 6.26
C GLU A 16 -6.77 8.71 5.49
N VAL A 17 -6.76 7.46 5.00
CA VAL A 17 -5.66 6.91 4.21
C VAL A 17 -5.68 7.44 2.78
N MET A 18 -6.87 7.75 2.27
CA MET A 18 -7.08 8.33 0.94
C MET A 18 -6.86 9.85 0.91
N ALA A 19 -7.01 10.54 2.04
CA ALA A 19 -6.80 11.98 2.18
C ALA A 19 -5.32 12.38 2.11
N ASP A 20 -4.40 11.45 2.41
CA ASP A 20 -2.97 11.66 2.21
C ASP A 20 -2.67 11.67 0.70
N GLU A 21 -2.25 12.83 0.19
CA GLU A 21 -1.89 13.00 -1.21
C GLU A 21 -0.68 12.11 -1.51
N LEU A 22 -0.91 11.02 -2.23
CA LEU A 22 0.17 10.17 -2.68
C LEU A 22 1.03 11.04 -3.62
N PRO A 23 2.30 11.31 -3.27
CA PRO A 23 3.09 12.18 -4.12
C PRO A 23 3.18 11.53 -5.50
N MET A 24 2.96 12.28 -6.59
CA MET A 24 2.94 11.74 -7.96
C MET A 24 4.21 10.95 -8.33
N ASN A 25 5.31 11.18 -7.61
CA ASN A 25 6.58 10.48 -7.73
C ASN A 25 6.78 9.38 -6.68
N CYS A 26 5.72 8.92 -6.01
CA CYS A 26 5.75 7.81 -5.06
C CYS A 26 6.24 6.59 -5.81
N ARG A 27 7.54 6.33 -5.70
CA ARG A 27 8.18 5.23 -6.42
C ARG A 27 7.65 3.94 -5.83
N THR A 28 7.35 2.96 -6.68
CA THR A 28 7.14 1.61 -6.17
C THR A 28 8.36 1.20 -5.34
N PRO A 29 8.16 0.72 -4.10
CA PRO A 29 9.27 0.27 -3.28
C PRO A 29 10.01 -0.82 -4.05
N ALA A 30 11.33 -0.79 -3.99
CA ALA A 30 12.19 -1.77 -4.65
C ALA A 30 12.19 -3.10 -3.88
N VAL A 31 11.00 -3.64 -3.62
CA VAL A 31 10.79 -4.96 -3.00
C VAL A 31 10.28 -5.93 -4.04
N ALA A 32 10.68 -7.19 -3.91
CA ALA A 32 10.13 -8.25 -4.74
C ALA A 32 8.63 -8.42 -4.46
N GLU A 33 7.87 -8.82 -5.48
CA GLU A 33 6.47 -9.19 -5.29
C GLU A 33 6.39 -10.43 -4.39
N TYR A 34 5.50 -10.39 -3.40
CA TYR A 34 5.20 -11.51 -2.53
C TYR A 34 4.20 -12.42 -3.23
N ASP A 35 4.66 -13.62 -3.59
CA ASP A 35 3.86 -14.65 -4.27
C ASP A 35 3.29 -15.71 -3.31
N GLY A 36 3.50 -15.55 -1.99
CA GLY A 36 3.09 -16.51 -0.98
C GLY A 36 4.07 -17.66 -0.75
N THR A 37 5.19 -17.71 -1.48
CA THR A 37 6.22 -18.75 -1.33
C THR A 37 7.47 -18.26 -0.60
N THR A 38 7.71 -16.95 -0.61
CA THR A 38 8.80 -16.31 0.14
C THR A 38 8.45 -16.16 1.62
N ASP A 39 9.46 -15.96 2.47
CA ASP A 39 9.23 -15.78 3.90
C ASP A 39 8.46 -14.46 4.16
N PRO A 40 7.29 -14.50 4.83
CA PRO A 40 6.48 -13.31 5.06
C PRO A 40 7.21 -12.26 5.93
N GLN A 41 8.07 -12.68 6.84
CA GLN A 41 8.79 -11.80 7.75
C GLN A 41 9.94 -11.07 7.04
N GLU A 42 10.63 -11.78 6.14
CA GLU A 42 11.64 -11.21 5.25
C GLU A 42 11.01 -10.20 4.28
N HIS A 43 9.85 -10.53 3.69
CA HIS A 43 9.11 -9.59 2.84
C HIS A 43 8.72 -8.32 3.59
N LEU A 44 8.15 -8.46 4.79
CA LEU A 44 7.77 -7.32 5.62
C LEU A 44 8.99 -6.46 5.96
N SER A 45 10.12 -7.07 6.34
CA SER A 45 11.35 -6.35 6.67
C SER A 45 11.91 -5.57 5.47
N GLN A 46 11.87 -6.16 4.28
CA GLN A 46 12.28 -5.48 3.04
C GLN A 46 11.36 -4.28 2.72
N PHE A 47 10.05 -4.47 2.89
CA PHE A 47 9.08 -3.40 2.70
C PHE A 47 9.26 -2.26 3.70
N GLU A 48 9.47 -2.56 4.98
CA GLU A 48 9.71 -1.55 6.01
C GLU A 48 10.98 -0.75 5.74
N ASN A 49 12.06 -1.42 5.30
CA ASN A 49 13.30 -0.75 4.91
C ASN A 49 13.10 0.19 3.71
N ALA A 50 12.36 -0.25 2.68
CA ALA A 50 12.03 0.59 1.53
C ALA A 50 11.15 1.79 1.96
N ALA A 51 10.14 1.55 2.79
CA ALA A 51 9.27 2.59 3.30
C ALA A 51 10.02 3.63 4.15
N LEU A 52 11.02 3.20 4.93
CA LEU A 52 11.88 4.09 5.70
C LEU A 52 12.76 4.95 4.78
N LEU A 53 13.39 4.34 3.77
CA LEU A 53 14.24 5.05 2.80
C LEU A 53 13.46 6.12 2.02
N HIS A 54 12.22 5.80 1.63
CA HIS A 54 11.33 6.72 0.93
C HIS A 54 10.52 7.63 1.87
N ARG A 55 10.69 7.48 3.19
CA ARG A 55 10.01 8.27 4.23
C ARG A 55 8.48 8.26 4.10
N TYR A 56 7.92 7.08 3.82
CA TYR A 56 6.47 6.92 3.69
C TYR A 56 5.74 7.19 5.01
N THR A 57 4.64 7.96 4.90
CA THR A 57 3.64 8.06 5.97
C THR A 57 2.91 6.73 6.10
N ASN A 58 2.26 6.48 7.23
CA ASN A 58 1.52 5.23 7.43
C ASN A 58 0.41 5.06 6.37
N CYS A 59 -0.24 6.15 5.97
CA CYS A 59 -1.24 6.14 4.91
C CYS A 59 -0.66 5.66 3.57
N ILE A 60 0.51 6.17 3.19
CA ILE A 60 1.21 5.74 1.98
C ILE A 60 1.65 4.27 2.10
N LYS A 61 2.17 3.85 3.26
CA LYS A 61 2.57 2.45 3.48
C LYS A 61 1.43 1.48 3.21
N TYR A 62 0.23 1.73 3.73
CA TYR A 62 -0.90 0.81 3.53
C TYR A 62 -1.30 0.69 2.06
N ARG A 63 -1.31 1.81 1.34
CA ARG A 63 -1.67 1.84 -0.09
C ARG A 63 -0.63 1.16 -0.97
N VAL A 64 0.64 1.38 -0.66
CA VAL A 64 1.76 0.82 -1.42
C VAL A 64 2.01 -0.65 -1.08
N PHE A 65 1.73 -1.08 0.17
CA PHE A 65 1.92 -2.47 0.58
C PHE A 65 1.08 -3.43 -0.27
N VAL A 66 -0.16 -3.05 -0.60
CA VAL A 66 -1.05 -3.86 -1.47
C VAL A 66 -0.44 -4.07 -2.87
N THR A 67 0.40 -3.15 -3.36
CA THR A 67 1.07 -3.30 -4.67
C THR A 67 2.30 -4.21 -4.61
N THR A 68 2.68 -4.69 -3.42
CA THR A 68 3.80 -5.63 -3.25
C THR A 68 3.36 -7.08 -3.30
N PHE A 69 2.06 -7.36 -3.34
CA PHE A 69 1.56 -8.71 -3.56
C PHE A 69 1.54 -9.02 -5.05
N ALA A 70 2.04 -10.19 -5.41
CA ALA A 70 1.84 -10.72 -6.76
C ALA A 70 0.33 -10.87 -7.00
N TRP A 71 -0.11 -10.73 -8.25
CA TRP A 71 -1.52 -10.92 -8.62
C TRP A 71 -2.11 -12.27 -8.15
N ALA A 72 -1.28 -13.32 -8.01
CA ALA A 72 -1.70 -14.63 -7.51
C ALA A 72 -1.92 -14.68 -5.97
N ALA A 73 -1.48 -13.66 -5.25
CA ALA A 73 -1.55 -13.54 -3.80
C ALA A 73 -2.43 -12.36 -3.34
N GLN A 74 -3.13 -11.70 -4.28
CA GLN A 74 -4.06 -10.58 -4.04
C GLN A 74 -5.47 -11.03 -3.68
#